data_AF-A0A1E3X3F9-F1
#
_entry.id   AF-A0A1E3X3F9-F1
#
_cell.length_a   1.000
_cell.length_b   1.000
_cell.length_c   1.000
_cell.angle_alpha   90.00
_cell.angle_beta   90.00
_cell.angle_gamma   90.00
#
_symmetry.space_group_name_H-M   'P 1'
#
loop_
_entity.id
_entity.type
_entity.pdbx_description
1 polymer ?
#
loop_
_entity_poly.entity_id
_entity_poly.type
_entity_poly.pdbx_seq_one_letter_code
_entity_poly.pdbx_strand_id
1 'polypeptide(L)'
;DRLTKLSSVGDPGNADTQEMTQLVQRQYVPNRVLLLKSTAEDGEKLAKLAPFTETQYAIDGQATAFVCQNYACKAPTTDLEVVMKALQ
;
A
#
# COMPACT_ATOMS: atom_id res chain seq x y z
N ASP A 1 -19.28 -4.70 -7.77
CA ASP A 1 -18.06 -5.24 -7.15
C ASP A 1 -16.82 -4.40 -7.47
N ARG A 2 -16.47 -3.43 -6.61
CA ARG A 2 -15.23 -2.64 -6.75
C ARG A 2 -14.11 -3.33 -5.96
N LEU A 3 -13.04 -3.73 -6.63
CA LEU A 3 -11.83 -4.24 -5.98
C LEU A 3 -10.95 -3.04 -5.60
N THR A 4 -10.72 -2.81 -4.31
CA THR A 4 -9.74 -1.82 -3.84
C THR A 4 -8.40 -2.52 -3.63
N LYS A 5 -7.40 -2.16 -4.43
CA LYS A 5 -6.03 -2.64 -4.25
C LYS A 5 -5.27 -1.57 -3.48
N LEU A 6 -4.81 -1.89 -2.29
CA LEU A 6 -3.84 -1.08 -1.59
C LEU A 6 -2.51 -1.80 -1.60
N SER A 7 -1.47 -1.08 -2.00
CA SER A 7 -0.10 -1.51 -1.73
C SER A 7 0.59 -0.52 -0.83
N SER A 8 1.35 -1.01 0.15
CA SER A 8 2.28 -0.21 0.93
C SER A 8 3.70 -0.62 0.57
N VAL A 9 4.60 0.35 0.42
CA VAL A 9 6.04 0.12 0.25
C VAL A 9 6.74 0.52 1.54
N GLY A 10 7.45 -0.41 2.18
CA GLY A 10 8.16 -0.14 3.42
C GLY A 10 8.75 -1.41 4.06
N ASP A 11 9.68 -1.23 5.00
CA ASP A 11 10.21 -2.33 5.80
C ASP A 11 9.15 -2.80 6.82
N PRO A 12 8.75 -4.08 6.83
CA PRO A 12 7.79 -4.61 7.81
C PRO A 12 8.22 -4.44 9.28
N GLY A 13 9.52 -4.29 9.54
CA GLY A 13 10.07 -4.04 10.87
C GLY A 13 9.94 -2.59 11.34
N ASN A 14 9.71 -1.64 10.43
CA ASN A 14 9.59 -0.23 10.79
C ASN A 14 8.19 0.12 11.32
N ALA A 15 8.15 1.04 12.28
CA ALA A 15 6.92 1.44 12.97
C ALA A 15 5.88 2.05 12.03
N ASP A 16 6.31 2.89 11.08
CA ASP A 16 5.43 3.54 10.09
C ASP A 16 4.73 2.53 9.16
N THR A 17 5.46 1.50 8.69
CA THR A 17 4.88 0.40 7.89
C THR A 17 3.85 -0.38 8.70
N GLN A 18 4.14 -0.63 9.98
CA GLN A 18 3.23 -1.34 10.88
C GLN A 18 1.98 -0.52 11.17
N GLU A 19 2.11 0.78 11.45
CA GLU A 19 0.99 1.69 11.66
C GLU A 19 0.09 1.77 10.44
N MET A 20 0.67 1.93 9.24
CA MET A 20 -0.07 1.96 7.99
C MET A 20 -0.81 0.64 7.74
N THR A 21 -0.14 -0.50 7.95
CA THR A 21 -0.74 -1.83 7.79
C THR A 21 -1.90 -2.04 8.77
N GLN A 22 -1.72 -1.65 10.03
CA GLN A 22 -2.75 -1.78 11.08
C GLN A 22 -3.96 -0.88 10.81
N LEU A 23 -3.75 0.38 10.39
CA LEU A 23 -4.82 1.29 9.99
C LEU A 23 -5.71 0.65 8.93
N VAL A 24 -5.09 0.11 7.88
CA VAL A 24 -5.81 -0.55 6.80
C VAL A 24 -6.55 -1.75 7.33
N GLN A 25 -5.89 -2.64 8.07
CA GLN A 25 -6.51 -3.86 8.58
C GLN A 25 -7.75 -3.60 9.43
N ARG A 26 -7.75 -2.52 10.24
CA ARG A 26 -8.89 -2.13 11.10
C ARG A 26 -10.09 -1.59 10.34
N GLN A 27 -9.88 -1.01 9.15
CA GLN A 27 -10.98 -0.46 8.37
C GLN A 27 -11.75 -1.57 7.64
N TYR A 28 -13.09 -1.55 7.70
CA TYR A 28 -13.88 -2.45 6.88
C TYR A 28 -13.99 -1.91 5.45
N VAL A 29 -13.41 -2.64 4.48
CA VAL A 29 -13.52 -2.33 3.05
C VAL A 29 -13.88 -3.60 2.30
N PRO A 30 -15.11 -3.73 1.75
CA PRO A 30 -15.50 -4.93 1.02
C PRO A 30 -14.65 -5.11 -0.23
N ASN A 31 -14.31 -6.36 -0.55
CA ASN A 31 -13.51 -6.73 -1.72
C ASN A 31 -12.16 -5.97 -1.82
N ARG A 32 -11.40 -5.89 -0.72
CA ARG A 32 -10.05 -5.32 -0.75
C ARG A 32 -8.95 -6.36 -0.86
N VAL A 33 -7.82 -5.94 -1.42
CA VAL A 33 -6.54 -6.66 -1.38
C VAL A 33 -5.48 -5.70 -0.87
N LEU A 34 -4.73 -6.13 0.15
CA LEU A 34 -3.56 -5.42 0.68
C LEU A 34 -2.30 -6.18 0.28
N LEU A 35 -1.36 -5.51 -0.39
CA LEU A 35 -0.02 -6.02 -0.69
C LEU A 35 1.02 -5.18 0.04
N LEU A 36 1.93 -5.81 0.76
CA LEU A 36 3.09 -5.13 1.36
C LEU A 36 4.31 -5.43 0.49
N LYS A 37 4.85 -4.39 -0.16
CA LYS A 37 6.11 -4.44 -0.90
C LYS A 37 7.24 -4.04 0.04
N SER A 38 8.12 -4.98 0.35
CA SER A 38 9.34 -4.69 1.07
C SER A 38 10.26 -3.77 0.24
N THR A 39 11.00 -2.90 0.92
CA THR A 39 12.09 -2.11 0.31
C THR A 39 13.38 -2.91 0.12
N ALA A 40 13.47 -4.11 0.70
CA ALA A 40 14.57 -5.05 0.48
C ALA A 40 14.37 -5.90 -0.79
N GLU A 41 15.32 -6.77 -1.11
CA GLU A 41 15.35 -7.59 -2.34
C GLU A 41 14.09 -8.44 -2.55
N ASP A 42 13.37 -8.81 -1.49
CA ASP A 42 12.12 -9.55 -1.57
C ASP A 42 10.97 -8.73 -2.19
N GLY A 43 11.06 -7.40 -2.22
CA GLY A 43 10.15 -6.53 -2.97
C GLY A 43 10.08 -6.84 -4.47
N GLU A 44 11.16 -7.35 -5.07
CA GLU A 44 11.17 -7.77 -6.48
C GLU A 44 10.32 -9.01 -6.74
N LYS A 45 10.21 -9.91 -5.77
CA LYS A 45 9.37 -11.11 -5.89
C LYS A 45 7.90 -10.72 -6.03
N LEU A 46 7.47 -9.71 -5.27
CA LEU A 46 6.12 -9.18 -5.37
C LEU A 46 5.88 -8.50 -6.72
N ALA A 47 6.84 -7.72 -7.22
CA ALA A 47 6.71 -7.11 -8.55
C ALA A 47 6.52 -8.14 -9.66
N LYS A 48 7.14 -9.32 -9.57
CA LYS A 48 6.93 -10.42 -10.54
C LYS A 48 5.51 -11.01 -10.48
N LEU A 49 4.92 -11.10 -9.28
CA LEU A 49 3.56 -11.62 -9.08
C LEU A 49 2.47 -10.58 -9.35
N ALA A 50 2.77 -9.31 -9.06
CA ALA A 50 1.88 -8.17 -9.17
C ALA A 50 2.61 -7.01 -9.88
N PRO A 51 2.73 -7.05 -11.23
CA PRO A 51 3.56 -6.10 -11.99
C PRO A 51 3.21 -4.63 -11.81
N PHE A 52 1.96 -4.31 -11.45
CA PHE A 52 1.55 -2.94 -11.14
C PHE A 52 2.29 -2.33 -9.93
N THR A 53 2.97 -3.14 -9.13
CA THR A 53 3.77 -2.72 -7.98
C THR A 53 5.22 -2.39 -8.34
N GLU A 54 5.66 -2.65 -9.57
CA GLU A 54 7.06 -2.47 -10.00
C GLU A 54 7.53 -1.03 -9.79
N THR A 55 6.72 -0.05 -10.22
CA THR A 55 7.01 1.38 -10.15
C THR A 55 6.60 2.04 -8.83
N GLN A 56 6.21 1.24 -7.83
CA GLN A 56 5.83 1.73 -6.50
C GLN A 56 7.05 1.70 -5.58
N TYR A 57 7.42 2.86 -5.07
CA TYR A 57 8.60 3.06 -4.21
C TYR A 57 8.23 3.83 -2.95
N ALA A 58 9.05 3.70 -1.91
CA ALA A 58 8.96 4.54 -0.72
C ALA A 58 9.30 5.99 -1.06
N ILE A 59 8.58 6.94 -0.47
CA ILE A 59 8.85 8.37 -0.52
C ILE A 59 9.71 8.73 0.69
N ASP A 60 10.89 9.29 0.45
CA ASP A 60 11.83 9.72 1.49
C ASP A 60 12.15 8.63 2.53
N GLY A 61 12.17 7.36 2.09
CA GLY A 61 12.43 6.21 2.96
C GLY A 61 11.29 5.83 3.91
N GLN A 62 10.14 6.49 3.81
CA GLN A 62 8.96 6.25 4.65
C GLN A 62 7.97 5.27 3.99
N ALA A 63 7.20 4.59 4.83
CA ALA A 63 6.08 3.77 4.41
C ALA A 63 5.13 4.57 3.51
N THR A 64 4.91 4.08 2.29
CA THR A 64 4.14 4.81 1.27
C THR A 64 2.98 3.97 0.76
N ALA A 65 1.77 4.50 0.86
CA ALA A 65 0.54 3.87 0.38
C ALA A 65 0.21 4.24 -1.06
N PHE A 66 -0.23 3.25 -1.83
CA PHE A 66 -0.77 3.36 -3.18
C PHE A 66 -2.17 2.76 -3.19
N VAL A 67 -3.20 3.62 -3.12
CA VAL A 67 -4.61 3.19 -3.16
C VAL A 67 -5.10 3.23 -4.61
N CYS A 68 -5.39 2.06 -5.16
CA CYS A 68 -5.86 1.88 -6.53
C CYS A 68 -7.29 1.33 -6.58
N GLN A 69 -8.16 2.02 -7.31
CA GLN A 69 -9.56 1.70 -7.52
C GLN A 69 -9.93 1.99 -8.98
N ASN A 70 -10.83 1.19 -9.57
CA ASN A 70 -11.33 1.40 -10.94
C ASN A 70 -10.20 1.61 -11.98
N TYR A 71 -9.15 0.78 -11.93
CA TYR A 71 -7.99 0.83 -12.84
C TYR A 71 -7.11 2.09 -12.73
N ALA A 72 -7.32 2.93 -11.71
CA ALA A 72 -6.50 4.11 -11.44
C ALA A 72 -5.99 4.13 -10.01
N CYS A 73 -4.78 4.66 -9.79
CA CYS A 73 -4.23 4.88 -8.46
C CYS A 73 -4.34 6.37 -8.10
N LYS A 74 -4.66 6.65 -6.83
CA LYS A 74 -4.48 7.99 -6.26
C LYS A 74 -2.99 8.32 -6.15
N ALA A 75 -2.68 9.60 -5.96
CA ALA A 75 -1.32 10.02 -5.65
C ALA A 75 -0.81 9.25 -4.42
N PRO A 76 0.44 8.74 -4.45
CA PRO A 76 1.01 8.05 -3.31
C PRO A 76 1.16 8.98 -2.12
N THR A 77 1.04 8.42 -0.91
CA THR A 77 1.06 9.22 0.32
C THR A 77 1.72 8.46 1.47
N THR A 78 2.41 9.18 2.33
CA THR A 78 2.89 8.70 3.64
C THR A 78 1.92 9.07 4.77
N ASP A 79 0.95 9.95 4.50
CA ASP A 79 -0.03 10.44 5.49
C ASP A 79 -1.18 9.44 5.71
N LEU A 80 -1.30 8.96 6.96
CA LEU A 80 -2.32 8.01 7.40
C LEU A 80 -3.76 8.56 7.27
N GLU A 81 -3.98 9.85 7.48
CA GLU A 81 -5.32 10.44 7.31
C GLU A 81 -5.75 10.42 5.85
N VAL A 82 -4.82 10.65 4.92
CA VAL A 82 -5.08 10.57 3.48
C VAL A 82 -5.41 9.14 3.08
N VAL A 83 -4.69 8.14 3.63
CA VAL A 83 -4.99 6.72 3.42
C VAL A 83 -6.39 6.39 3.94
N MET A 84 -6.72 6.80 5.17
CA MET A 84 -8.03 6.54 5.77
C MET A 84 -9.17 7.12 4.94
N LYS A 85 -9.05 8.39 4.50
CA LYS A 85 -10.04 9.04 3.62
C LYS A 85 -10.18 8.34 2.28
N ALA A 86 -9.13 7.68 1.80
CA ALA A 86 -9.17 6.93 0.55
C ALA A 86 -9.82 5.54 0.66
N LEU A 87 -10.00 5.02 1.88
CA LEU A 87 -10.61 3.72 2.18
C LEU A 87 -12.09 3.82 2.58
N GLN A 88 -12.64 5.03 2.71
CA GLN A 88 -14.06 5.31 2.92
C GLN A 88 -14.80 5.36 1.57
#